data_AF-A0A812X4S5-F1
#
_entry.id   AF-A0A812X4S5-F1
#
_cell.length_a   1.000
_cell.length_b   1.000
_cell.length_c   1.000
_cell.angle_alpha   90.00
_cell.angle_beta   90.00
_cell.angle_gamma   90.00
#
_symmetry.space_group_name_H-M   'P 1'
#
loop_
_entity.id
_entity.type
_entity.pdbx_description
1 polymer ?
#
loop_
_entity_poly.entity_id
_entity_poly.type
_entity_poly.pdbx_seq_one_letter_code
_entity_poly.pdbx_strand_id
1 'polypeptide(L)'
;ENNYFSHYSQDGRSPWDRARAQGISANAENIAAGNSGATATLRQWQNSDGHCKNMMNSRHKLFGIGWAYDASSTYRHYWTQMLSSTSESADRSCYPSREAKFAPVSADFPEEEITMQVPLPPSWEYTPPSDHPELPPTWSIDG
;
A
#
# COMPACT_ATOMS: atom_id res chain seq x y z
N GLU A 1 17.70 -14.77 -10.10
CA GLU A 1 18.35 -13.75 -9.25
C GLU A 1 17.37 -13.30 -8.19
N ASN A 2 17.68 -13.54 -6.92
CA ASN A 2 16.71 -13.37 -5.84
C ASN A 2 16.72 -11.95 -5.25
N ASN A 3 17.59 -11.06 -5.75
CA ASN A 3 17.79 -9.71 -5.22
C ASN A 3 17.35 -8.63 -6.21
N TYR A 4 16.27 -8.89 -6.91
CA TYR A 4 15.74 -7.97 -7.92
C TYR A 4 14.73 -7.00 -7.31
N PHE A 5 14.92 -5.70 -7.55
CA PHE A 5 14.00 -4.65 -7.14
C PHE A 5 14.02 -3.51 -8.17
N SER A 6 13.00 -3.47 -9.01
CA SER A 6 12.84 -2.50 -10.10
C SER A 6 11.38 -2.47 -10.55
N HIS A 7 10.96 -1.35 -11.16
CA HIS A 7 9.67 -1.24 -11.83
C HIS A 7 9.56 -2.11 -13.09
N TYR A 8 10.68 -2.40 -13.75
CA TYR A 8 10.70 -3.32 -14.88
C TYR A 8 10.69 -4.76 -14.37
N SER A 9 10.12 -5.67 -15.13
CA SER A 9 10.28 -7.11 -14.89
C SER A 9 11.61 -7.58 -15.46
N GLN A 10 12.13 -8.72 -14.98
CA GLN A 10 13.38 -9.30 -15.49
C GLN A 10 13.31 -9.65 -16.99
N ASP A 11 12.10 -9.85 -17.51
CA ASP A 11 11.83 -10.04 -18.94
C ASP A 11 11.65 -8.72 -19.73
N GLY A 12 11.95 -7.58 -19.10
CA GLY A 12 11.92 -6.25 -19.71
C GLY A 12 10.56 -5.57 -19.73
N ARG A 13 9.49 -6.20 -19.24
CA ARG A 13 8.15 -5.59 -19.24
C ARG A 13 8.05 -4.44 -18.24
N SER A 14 7.46 -3.33 -18.66
CA SER A 14 7.12 -2.22 -17.77
C SER A 14 5.88 -2.56 -16.91
N PRO A 15 5.59 -1.76 -15.85
CA PRO A 15 4.36 -1.91 -15.08
C PRO A 15 3.10 -1.78 -15.95
N TRP A 16 3.16 -0.97 -17.01
CA TRP A 16 2.07 -0.78 -17.96
C TRP A 16 1.82 -2.01 -18.82
N ASP A 17 2.89 -2.69 -19.25
CA ASP A 17 2.78 -3.94 -20.00
C ASP A 17 2.16 -5.03 -19.12
N ARG A 18 2.54 -5.09 -17.84
CA ARG A 18 1.95 -6.01 -16.86
C ARG A 18 0.47 -5.74 -16.64
N ALA A 19 0.08 -4.49 -16.45
CA ALA A 19 -1.32 -4.10 -16.31
C ALA A 19 -2.12 -4.46 -17.58
N ARG A 20 -1.60 -4.09 -18.76
CA ARG A 20 -2.24 -4.35 -20.05
C ARG A 20 -2.47 -5.84 -20.30
N ALA A 21 -1.52 -6.69 -19.89
CA ALA A 21 -1.66 -8.14 -19.98
C ALA A 21 -2.82 -8.70 -19.14
N GLN A 22 -3.27 -7.96 -18.11
CA GLN A 22 -4.44 -8.30 -17.28
C GLN A 22 -5.71 -7.55 -17.72
N GLY A 23 -5.68 -6.86 -18.87
CA GLY A 23 -6.83 -6.15 -19.41
C GLY A 23 -7.13 -4.79 -18.77
N ILE A 24 -6.20 -4.24 -17.98
CA ILE A 24 -6.35 -2.91 -17.35
C ILE A 24 -5.21 -1.97 -17.77
N SER A 25 -5.49 -0.68 -17.89
CA SER A 25 -4.44 0.35 -17.95
C SER A 25 -4.06 0.79 -16.55
N ALA A 26 -2.77 1.06 -16.30
CA ALA A 26 -2.32 1.69 -15.07
C ALA A 26 -1.63 3.02 -15.36
N ASN A 27 -1.50 3.86 -14.34
CA ASN A 27 -0.93 5.21 -14.42
C ASN A 27 0.13 5.52 -13.36
N ALA A 28 0.19 4.71 -12.29
CA ALA A 28 1.28 4.75 -11.31
C ALA A 28 1.58 3.33 -10.78
N GLU A 29 2.82 3.11 -10.33
CA GLU A 29 3.21 1.95 -9.53
C GLU A 29 3.99 2.43 -8.31
N ASN A 30 3.71 1.85 -7.15
CA ASN A 30 4.59 1.90 -5.99
C ASN A 30 5.14 0.50 -5.73
N ILE A 31 6.44 0.38 -5.44
CA ILE A 31 7.07 -0.88 -5.02
C ILE A 31 7.72 -0.70 -3.65
N ALA A 32 7.73 -1.75 -2.84
CA ALA A 32 8.42 -1.77 -1.56
C ALA A 32 8.97 -3.16 -1.27
N ALA A 33 10.01 -3.22 -0.45
CA ALA A 33 10.59 -4.48 0.00
C ALA A 33 11.02 -4.36 1.47
N GLY A 34 11.13 -5.50 2.16
CA GLY A 34 11.67 -5.59 3.53
C GLY A 34 10.63 -5.62 4.65
N ASN A 35 9.46 -5.02 4.43
CA ASN A 35 8.38 -5.01 5.43
C ASN A 35 7.47 -6.24 5.30
N SER A 36 7.22 -6.94 6.41
CA SER A 36 6.31 -8.10 6.43
C SER A 36 4.83 -7.72 6.51
N GLY A 37 4.52 -6.51 6.96
CA GLY A 37 3.16 -6.05 7.21
C GLY A 37 2.68 -4.95 6.27
N ALA A 38 1.39 -5.00 5.91
CA ALA A 38 0.76 -4.00 5.05
C ALA A 38 0.81 -2.59 5.65
N THR A 39 0.55 -2.42 6.96
CA THR A 39 0.59 -1.12 7.63
C THR A 39 1.97 -0.48 7.56
N ALA A 40 3.03 -1.25 7.78
CA ALA A 40 4.40 -0.76 7.69
C ALA A 40 4.77 -0.37 6.25
N THR A 41 4.31 -1.15 5.27
CA THR A 41 4.50 -0.88 3.84
C THR A 41 3.78 0.39 3.39
N LEU A 42 2.53 0.60 3.82
CA LEU A 42 1.79 1.83 3.55
C LEU A 42 2.48 3.06 4.13
N ARG A 43 3.00 2.97 5.35
CA ARG A 43 3.80 4.05 5.96
C ARG A 43 5.11 4.30 5.19
N GLN A 44 5.77 3.25 4.71
CA GLN A 44 6.97 3.37 3.88
C GLN A 44 6.69 4.15 2.60
N TRP A 45 5.61 3.84 1.88
CA TRP A 45 5.19 4.62 0.72
C TRP A 45 4.75 6.04 1.08
N GLN A 46 4.05 6.22 2.20
CA GLN A 46 3.61 7.55 2.66
C GLN A 46 4.80 8.48 2.95
N ASN A 47 5.90 7.94 3.46
CA ASN A 47 7.11 8.70 3.79
C ASN A 47 8.01 9.02 2.58
N SER A 48 7.64 8.55 1.38
CA SER A 48 8.33 8.85 0.13
C SER A 48 7.47 9.78 -0.71
N ASP A 49 8.01 10.91 -1.15
CA ASP A 49 7.25 11.95 -1.86
C ASP A 49 6.60 11.42 -3.16
N GLY A 50 7.35 10.68 -3.98
CA GLY A 50 6.82 10.09 -5.22
C GLY A 50 5.71 9.08 -4.97
N HIS A 51 5.93 8.13 -4.05
CA HIS A 51 4.94 7.12 -3.71
C HIS A 51 3.69 7.72 -3.03
N CYS A 52 3.87 8.71 -2.16
CA CYS A 52 2.78 9.42 -1.51
C CYS A 52 1.94 10.19 -2.54
N LYS A 53 2.57 10.88 -3.49
CA LYS A 53 1.87 11.53 -4.61
C LYS A 53 1.07 10.53 -5.44
N ASN A 54 1.62 9.34 -5.71
CA ASN A 54 0.88 8.28 -6.40
C ASN A 54 -0.38 7.86 -5.62
N MET A 55 -0.25 7.58 -4.31
CA MET A 55 -1.37 7.16 -3.46
C MET A 55 -2.45 8.23 -3.27
N MET A 56 -2.04 9.48 -3.08
CA MET A 56 -2.93 10.59 -2.72
C MET A 56 -3.51 11.31 -3.95
N ASN A 57 -3.14 10.90 -5.16
CA ASN A 57 -3.69 11.46 -6.39
C ASN A 57 -5.14 11.01 -6.59
N SER A 58 -6.07 11.95 -6.39
CA SER A 58 -7.52 11.72 -6.51
C SER A 58 -7.98 11.26 -7.90
N ARG A 59 -7.14 11.36 -8.94
CA ARG A 59 -7.43 10.83 -10.28
C ARG A 59 -7.38 9.30 -10.32
N HIS A 60 -6.63 8.65 -9.44
CA HIS A 60 -6.63 7.20 -9.36
C HIS A 60 -7.93 6.72 -8.72
N LYS A 61 -8.63 5.81 -9.40
CA LYS A 61 -9.94 5.28 -9.02
C LYS A 61 -9.91 3.77 -8.74
N LEU A 62 -8.89 3.09 -9.25
CA LEU A 62 -8.65 1.68 -9.03
C LEU A 62 -7.22 1.49 -8.57
N PHE A 63 -7.02 0.50 -7.70
CA PHE A 63 -5.69 0.02 -7.37
C PHE A 63 -5.70 -1.50 -7.17
N GLY A 64 -4.57 -2.13 -7.43
CA GLY A 64 -4.31 -3.54 -7.12
C GLY A 64 -3.07 -3.65 -6.25
N ILE A 65 -3.12 -4.52 -5.23
CA ILE A 65 -1.99 -4.81 -4.36
C ILE A 65 -1.49 -6.22 -4.63
N GLY A 66 -0.17 -6.36 -4.76
CA GLY A 66 0.51 -7.64 -4.81
C GLY A 66 1.50 -7.76 -3.66
N TRP A 67 1.61 -8.97 -3.10
CA TRP A 67 2.62 -9.33 -2.10
C TRP A 67 3.27 -10.66 -2.46
N ALA A 68 4.59 -10.73 -2.30
CA ALA A 68 5.35 -11.96 -2.48
C ALA A 68 6.38 -12.13 -1.34
N TYR A 69 6.66 -13.39 -1.01
CA TYR A 69 7.68 -13.77 -0.04
C TYR A 69 8.69 -14.74 -0.65
N ASP A 70 9.97 -14.45 -0.46
CA ASP A 70 11.09 -15.32 -0.83
C ASP A 70 12.08 -15.40 0.33
N ALA A 71 12.15 -16.54 1.02
CA ALA A 71 13.05 -16.73 2.14
C ALA A 71 14.54 -16.62 1.78
N SER A 72 14.88 -16.78 0.49
CA SER A 72 16.25 -16.77 -0.01
C SER A 72 16.71 -15.40 -0.52
N SER A 73 15.83 -14.40 -0.54
CA SER A 73 16.18 -13.05 -0.98
C SER A 73 16.62 -12.14 0.17
N THR A 74 17.38 -11.10 -0.16
CA THR A 74 17.82 -10.07 0.80
C THR A 74 16.64 -9.43 1.54
N TYR A 75 15.57 -9.09 0.84
CA TYR A 75 14.46 -8.33 1.41
C TYR A 75 13.33 -9.18 1.96
N ARG A 76 13.26 -10.45 1.55
CA ARG A 76 12.25 -11.45 1.91
C ARG A 76 10.82 -11.16 1.53
N HIS A 77 10.34 -9.94 1.76
CA HIS A 77 8.99 -9.48 1.43
C HIS A 77 9.06 -8.43 0.33
N TYR A 78 8.18 -8.54 -0.65
CA TYR A 78 8.03 -7.62 -1.77
C TYR A 78 6.58 -7.22 -1.92
N TRP A 79 6.34 -5.94 -2.18
CA TRP A 79 5.03 -5.36 -2.35
C TRP A 79 4.99 -4.54 -3.63
N THR A 80 3.87 -4.61 -4.33
CA THR A 80 3.52 -3.69 -5.42
C THR A 80 2.13 -3.13 -5.18
N GLN A 81 1.95 -1.86 -5.54
CA GLN A 81 0.67 -1.20 -5.67
C GLN A 81 0.59 -0.59 -7.06
N MET A 82 -0.27 -1.16 -7.90
CA MET A 82 -0.60 -0.59 -9.21
C MET A 82 -1.80 0.32 -9.05
N LEU A 83 -1.73 1.56 -9.56
CA LEU A 83 -2.85 2.50 -9.54
C LEU A 83 -3.29 2.86 -10.96
N SER A 84 -4.59 3.07 -11.12
CA SER A 84 -5.21 3.38 -12.41
C SER A 84 -6.26 4.48 -12.25
N SER A 85 -6.31 5.37 -13.23
CA SER A 85 -7.37 6.38 -13.37
C SER A 85 -8.63 5.83 -14.06
N THR A 86 -8.59 4.60 -14.57
CA THR A 86 -9.75 3.93 -15.14
C THR A 86 -10.84 3.84 -14.08
N SER A 87 -12.05 4.25 -14.45
CA SER A 87 -13.23 4.11 -13.61
C SER A 87 -14.08 2.96 -14.15
N GLU A 88 -14.02 1.81 -13.47
CA GLU A 88 -14.95 0.71 -13.70
C GLU A 88 -16.01 0.70 -12.59
N SER A 89 -17.22 0.21 -12.91
CA SER A 89 -18.18 -0.12 -11.86
C SER A 89 -17.63 -1.27 -11.03
N ALA A 90 -17.65 -1.14 -9.69
CA ALA A 90 -17.26 -2.24 -8.82
C ALA A 90 -18.04 -3.51 -9.17
N ASP A 91 -17.34 -4.63 -9.35
CA ASP A 91 -17.99 -5.91 -9.51
C ASP A 91 -18.67 -6.28 -8.19
N ARG A 92 -20.01 -6.36 -8.24
CA ARG A 92 -20.86 -6.69 -7.09
C ARG A 92 -21.34 -8.13 -7.14
N SER A 93 -20.82 -8.95 -8.05
CA SER A 93 -21.16 -10.37 -8.16
C SER A 93 -20.94 -11.13 -6.85
N CYS A 94 -19.93 -10.71 -6.08
CA CYS A 94 -19.59 -11.25 -4.76
C CYS A 94 -20.25 -10.50 -3.59
N TYR A 95 -21.04 -9.44 -3.83
CA TYR A 95 -21.78 -8.79 -2.77
C TYR A 95 -22.99 -9.65 -2.42
N PRO A 96 -23.38 -9.74 -1.13
CA PRO A 96 -24.62 -10.41 -0.78
C PRO A 96 -25.78 -9.75 -1.54
N SER A 97 -26.71 -10.56 -2.05
CA SER A 97 -27.92 -10.05 -2.71
C SER A 97 -28.59 -9.01 -1.81
N ARG A 98 -29.23 -7.98 -2.38
CA ARG A 98 -29.98 -6.95 -1.59
C ARG A 98 -31.03 -7.53 -0.64
N GLU A 99 -31.34 -8.83 -0.74
CA GLU A 99 -32.22 -9.59 0.14
C GLU A 99 -31.54 -10.20 1.36
N ALA A 100 -30.21 -10.14 1.47
CA ALA A 100 -29.54 -10.33 2.74
C ALA A 100 -29.89 -9.12 3.62
N LYS A 101 -31.09 -9.17 4.19
CA LYS A 101 -31.47 -8.37 5.35
C LYS A 101 -30.33 -8.60 6.32
N PHE A 102 -29.50 -7.56 6.54
CA PHE A 102 -28.65 -7.52 7.70
C PHE A 102 -29.58 -7.89 8.85
N ALA A 103 -29.37 -9.07 9.45
CA ALA A 103 -30.03 -9.37 10.71
C ALA A 103 -29.74 -8.15 11.59
N PRO A 104 -30.75 -7.53 12.23
CA PRO A 104 -30.49 -6.40 13.09
C PRO A 104 -29.38 -6.82 14.03
N VAL A 105 -28.25 -6.11 13.95
CA VAL A 105 -27.19 -6.28 14.92
C VAL A 105 -27.88 -6.11 16.25
N SER A 106 -27.90 -7.16 17.09
CA SER A 106 -28.58 -7.09 18.39
C SER A 106 -28.13 -5.81 19.07
N ALA A 107 -29.06 -5.01 19.59
CA ALA A 107 -28.78 -3.76 20.29
C ALA A 107 -28.01 -3.98 21.62
N ASP A 108 -27.54 -5.21 21.88
CA ASP A 108 -26.73 -5.61 23.03
C ASP A 108 -25.22 -5.50 22.79
N PHE A 109 -24.78 -4.89 21.68
CA PHE A 109 -23.42 -4.35 21.67
C PHE A 109 -23.44 -3.10 22.55
N PRO A 110 -22.70 -3.07 23.67
CA PRO A 110 -22.55 -1.83 24.40
C PRO A 110 -22.01 -0.79 23.43
N GLU A 111 -22.64 0.39 23.41
CA GLU A 111 -22.05 1.60 22.85
C GLU A 111 -20.79 1.94 23.68
N GLU A 112 -19.74 1.12 23.58
CA GLU A 112 -18.43 1.73 23.61
C GLU A 112 -18.34 2.51 22.31
N GLU A 113 -18.55 3.82 22.40
CA GLU A 113 -18.02 4.73 21.41
C GLU A 113 -16.58 4.27 21.15
N ILE A 114 -16.32 3.68 19.99
CA ILE A 114 -14.98 3.68 19.43
C ILE A 114 -14.75 5.13 19.03
N THR A 115 -14.50 5.96 20.04
CA THR A 115 -13.75 7.17 19.85
C THR A 115 -12.43 6.66 19.30
N MET A 116 -12.17 6.92 18.02
CA MET A 116 -10.82 6.92 17.53
C MET A 116 -10.15 8.14 18.17
N GLN A 117 -9.95 8.09 19.49
CA GLN A 117 -8.95 8.89 20.17
C GLN A 117 -7.63 8.37 19.62
N VAL A 118 -7.26 8.88 18.46
CA VAL A 118 -5.85 9.09 18.16
C VAL A 118 -5.44 10.07 19.25
N PRO A 119 -4.67 9.66 20.29
CA PRO A 119 -4.11 10.65 21.18
C PRO A 119 -3.35 11.62 20.27
N LEU A 120 -3.72 12.90 20.33
CA LEU A 120 -2.82 13.93 19.83
C LEU A 120 -1.45 13.60 20.44
N PRO A 121 -0.38 13.46 19.64
CA PRO A 121 0.93 13.22 20.23
C PRO A 121 1.15 14.33 21.27
N PRO A 122 1.65 14.00 22.48
CA PRO A 122 1.97 15.04 23.44
C PRO A 122 2.84 16.07 22.72
N SER A 123 2.54 17.35 22.94
CA SER A 123 3.39 18.45 22.52
C SER A 123 4.67 18.42 23.35
N TRP A 124 5.49 17.39 23.15
CA TRP A 124 6.89 17.43 23.53
C TRP A 124 7.63 17.88 22.28
N GLU A 125 8.35 18.97 22.48
CA GLU A 125 9.24 19.58 21.51
C GLU A 125 10.07 18.49 20.81
N TYR A 126 10.10 18.55 19.48
CA TYR A 126 11.07 17.80 18.71
C TYR A 126 12.47 18.29 19.14
N THR A 127 13.08 17.59 20.08
CA THR A 127 14.52 17.62 20.28
C THR A 127 15.11 16.57 19.33
N PRO A 128 15.82 16.98 18.27
CA PRO A 128 16.50 16.03 17.40
C PRO A 128 17.47 15.22 18.27
N PRO A 129 17.52 13.88 18.16
CA PRO A 129 18.50 13.10 18.87
C PRO A 129 19.90 13.50 18.41
N SER A 130 20.66 14.12 19.30
CA SER A 130 22.12 14.04 19.24
C SER A 130 22.47 12.58 19.57
N ASP A 131 23.08 11.92 18.59
CA ASP A 131 23.65 10.57 18.64
C ASP A 131 22.65 9.40 18.64
N HIS A 132 22.16 9.06 17.45
CA HIS A 132 21.81 7.67 17.11
C HIS A 132 22.79 7.12 16.06
N PRO A 133 23.20 5.84 16.18
CA PRO A 133 24.10 5.22 15.22
C PRO A 133 23.48 5.27 13.82
N GLU A 134 24.31 5.62 12.84
CA GLU A 134 23.95 5.80 11.44
C GLU A 134 22.91 4.76 10.98
N LEU A 135 21.71 5.25 10.65
CA LEU A 135 20.76 4.47 9.87
C LEU A 135 21.45 4.10 8.55
N PRO A 136 21.34 2.85 8.07
CA PRO A 136 21.81 2.52 6.73
C PRO A 136 21.14 3.47 5.74
N PRO A 137 21.87 3.94 4.72
CA PRO A 137 21.51 5.13 3.96
C PRO A 137 20.09 5.05 3.44
N THR A 138 19.35 6.15 3.62
CA THR A 138 18.07 6.39 2.98
C THR A 138 18.28 6.32 1.47
N TRP A 139 17.98 5.16 0.87
CA TRP A 139 17.86 5.07 -0.57
C TRP A 139 16.55 5.76 -0.95
N SER A 140 16.66 6.87 -1.68
CA SER A 140 15.55 7.36 -2.49
C SER A 140 15.09 6.20 -3.35
N ILE A 141 13.91 5.67 -3.06
CA ILE A 141 13.25 4.70 -3.93
C ILE A 141 12.53 5.53 -4.99
N ASP A 142 13.32 6.21 -5.81
CA ASP A 142 12.91 6.72 -7.12
C ASP A 142 13.71 5.89 -8.11
N GLY A 143 13.13 4.75 -8.51
CA GLY A 143 13.67 3.85 -9.53
C GLY A 143 12.71 3.74 -10.70
#